data_AF-A0A7C4ZJ42-F1
#
_entry.id   AF-A0A7C4ZJ42-F1
#
_cell.length_a   1.000
_cell.length_b   1.000
_cell.length_c   1.000
_cell.angle_alpha   90.00
_cell.angle_beta   90.00
_cell.angle_gamma   90.00
#
_symmetry.space_group_name_H-M   'P 1'
#
loop_
_entity.id
_entity.type
_entity.pdbx_description
1 polymer ?
#
loop_
_entity_poly.entity_id
_entity_poly.type
_entity_poly.pdbx_seq_one_letter_code
_entity_poly.pdbx_strand_id
1 'polypeptide(L)' 'MEALIIACFALAVIVLLEAGYWIALSLMRWMPVLTTGMLACWLAIRHGLETLEAMGLGLLACLLVRHLMRRRASRDDYLM' A
#
# COMPACT_ATOMS: atom_id res chain seq x y z
N MET A 1 12.82 -3.56 41.11
CA MET A 1 12.41 -4.63 40.17
C MET A 1 11.16 -4.22 39.39
N GLU A 2 10.09 -3.78 40.05
CA GLU A 2 8.83 -3.38 39.41
C GLU A 2 8.98 -2.21 38.41
N ALA A 3 9.71 -1.15 38.79
CA ALA A 3 9.96 -0.01 37.90
C ALA A 3 10.68 -0.41 36.59
N LEU A 4 11.58 -1.41 36.66
CA LEU A 4 12.35 -1.89 35.52
C LEU A 4 11.45 -2.69 34.56
N ILE A 5 10.54 -3.51 35.11
CA ILE A 5 9.52 -4.24 34.35
C ILE A 5 8.58 -3.27 33.64
N ILE A 6 8.11 -2.24 34.34
CA ILE A 6 7.22 -1.20 33.77
C ILE A 6 7.93 -0.44 32.64
N ALA A 7 9.18 -0.06 32.84
CA ALA A 7 9.98 0.63 31.82
C ALA A 7 10.19 -0.23 30.57
N CYS A 8 10.52 -1.53 30.73
CA CYS A 8 10.65 -2.46 29.61
C CYS A 8 9.34 -2.65 28.85
N PHE A 9 8.21 -2.75 29.55
CA PHE A 9 6.90 -2.88 28.92
C PHE A 9 6.52 -1.62 28.13
N ALA A 10 6.75 -0.43 28.70
CA ALA A 10 6.53 0.84 28.02
C ALA A 10 7.39 0.96 26.75
N LEU A 11 8.67 0.59 26.82
CA LEU A 11 9.57 0.55 25.65
C LEU A 11 9.05 -0.41 24.57
N ALA A 12 8.62 -1.61 24.94
CA ALA A 12 8.06 -2.58 24.00
C ALA A 12 6.81 -2.03 23.29
N VAL A 13 5.93 -1.35 24.04
CA VAL A 13 4.71 -0.73 23.47
C VAL A 13 5.06 0.39 22.49
N ILE A 14 6.04 1.24 22.82
CA ILE A 14 6.48 2.33 21.92
C ILE A 14 7.01 1.75 20.60
N VAL A 15 7.89 0.74 20.68
CA VAL A 15 8.45 0.09 19.48
C VAL A 15 7.35 -0.56 18.65
N LEU A 16 6.38 -1.21 19.28
CA LEU A 16 5.27 -1.86 18.59
C LEU A 16 4.36 -0.84 17.88
N LEU A 17 4.08 0.29 18.54
CA LEU A 17 3.31 1.39 17.96
C LEU A 17 4.02 2.01 16.76
N GLU A 18 5.33 2.24 16.86
CA GLU A 18 6.11 2.79 15.75
C GLU A 18 6.16 1.82 14.57
N ALA A 19 6.43 0.54 14.82
CA ALA A 19 6.39 -0.49 13.77
C ALA A 19 5.01 -0.58 13.11
N GLY A 20 3.94 -0.58 13.93
CA GLY A 20 2.56 -0.57 13.43
C GLY A 20 2.23 0.66 12.59
N TYR A 21 2.72 1.82 13.00
CA TYR A 21 2.56 3.06 12.25
C TYR A 21 3.22 3.00 10.87
N TRP A 22 4.47 2.54 10.79
CA TRP A 22 5.17 2.35 9.52
C TRP A 22 4.48 1.35 8.60
N ILE A 23 3.96 0.25 9.15
CA ILE A 23 3.18 -0.73 8.40
C ILE A 23 1.91 -0.08 7.85
N ALA A 24 1.14 0.63 8.69
CA ALA A 24 -0.09 1.30 8.27
C ALA A 24 0.16 2.37 7.19
N LEU A 25 1.23 3.16 7.34
CA LEU A 25 1.62 4.17 6.36
C LEU A 25 2.02 3.52 5.03
N SER A 26 2.78 2.43 5.09
CA SER A 26 3.13 1.66 3.90
C SER A 26 1.87 1.12 3.22
N LEU A 27 0.93 0.56 3.98
CA LEU A 27 -0.31 0.00 3.47
C LEU A 27 -1.18 1.07 2.83
N MET A 28 -1.37 2.23 3.48
CA MET A 28 -2.11 3.36 2.92
C MET A 28 -1.51 3.84 1.59
N ARG A 29 -0.17 3.86 1.47
CA ARG A 29 0.51 4.25 0.23
C ARG A 29 0.26 3.27 -0.92
N TRP A 30 0.15 1.97 -0.63
CA TRP A 30 -0.08 0.93 -1.63
C TRP A 30 -1.56 0.62 -1.88
N MET A 31 -2.44 1.00 -0.96
CA MET A 31 -3.89 0.79 -1.05
C MET A 31 -4.51 1.24 -2.38
N PRO A 32 -4.26 2.45 -2.90
CA PRO A 32 -4.84 2.87 -4.19
C PRO A 32 -4.34 2.03 -5.37
N VAL A 33 -3.12 1.51 -5.31
CA VAL A 33 -2.56 0.63 -6.36
C VAL A 33 -3.26 -0.73 -6.33
N LEU A 34 -3.45 -1.30 -5.14
CA LEU A 34 -4.11 -2.60 -4.98
C LEU A 34 -5.60 -2.55 -5.32
N THR A 35 -6.32 -1.51 -4.89
CA THR A 35 -7.76 -1.37 -5.17
C THR A 35 -8.02 -1.20 -6.66
N THR A 36 -7.20 -0.40 -7.36
CA THR A 36 -7.33 -0.18 -8.81
C THR A 36 -7.03 -1.45 -9.61
N GLY A 37 -5.97 -2.19 -9.26
CA GLY A 37 -5.67 -3.47 -9.90
C GLY A 37 -6.75 -4.52 -9.65
N MET A 38 -7.29 -4.59 -8.43
CA MET A 38 -8.37 -5.52 -8.08
C MET A 38 -9.66 -5.17 -8.82
N LEU A 39 -10.02 -3.89 -8.93
CA LEU A 39 -11.17 -3.42 -9.71
C LEU A 39 -11.00 -3.74 -11.20
N ALA A 40 -9.82 -3.52 -11.78
CA ALA A 40 -9.53 -3.85 -13.17
C ALA A 40 -9.64 -5.35 -13.44
N CYS A 41 -9.09 -6.18 -12.54
CA CYS A 41 -9.21 -7.63 -12.63
C CYS A 41 -10.67 -8.09 -12.52
N TRP A 42 -11.43 -7.53 -11.57
CA TRP A 42 -12.85 -7.84 -11.40
C TRP A 42 -13.68 -7.47 -12.64
N LEU A 43 -13.43 -6.29 -13.23
CA LEU A 43 -14.07 -5.88 -14.48
C LEU A 43 -13.71 -6.81 -15.64
N ALA A 44 -12.45 -7.22 -15.76
CA ALA A 44 -12.01 -8.13 -16.82
C ALA A 44 -12.73 -9.50 -16.73
N ILE A 45 -12.86 -10.06 -15.53
CA ILE A 45 -13.62 -11.29 -15.31
C ILE A 45 -15.10 -11.09 -15.66
N ARG A 46 -15.69 -9.94 -15.33
CA ARG A 46 -17.08 -9.61 -15.69
C ARG A 46 -17.31 -9.52 -17.21
N HIS A 47 -16.29 -9.12 -17.97
CA HIS A 47 -16.34 -9.05 -19.42
C HIS A 47 -16.02 -10.39 -20.12
N GLY A 48 -15.83 -11.47 -19.35
CA GLY A 48 -15.60 -12.81 -19.89
C GLY A 48 -14.17 -13.06 -20.36
N LEU A 49 -13.20 -12.24 -19.95
CA LEU A 49 -11.79 -12.53 -20.19
C LEU A 49 -11.34 -13.75 -19.37
N GLU A 50 -10.41 -14.51 -19.94
CA GLU A 50 -9.81 -15.63 -19.22
C GLU A 50 -9.02 -15.13 -18.00
N THR A 51 -8.92 -15.98 -16.97
CA THR A 51 -8.30 -15.63 -15.68
C THR A 51 -6.88 -15.07 -15.85
N LEU A 52 -6.11 -15.59 -16.81
CA LEU A 52 -4.76 -15.13 -17.10
C LEU A 52 -4.74 -13.69 -17.65
N GLU A 53 -5.66 -13.38 -18.57
CA GLU A 53 -5.78 -12.05 -19.17
C GLU A 53 -6.30 -11.03 -18.15
N ALA A 54 -7.26 -11.43 -17.31
CA ALA A 54 -7.77 -10.60 -16.23
C ALA A 54 -6.69 -10.26 -15.20
N MET A 55 -5.84 -11.23 -14.84
CA MET A 55 -4.67 -11.00 -13.98
C MET A 55 -3.66 -10.07 -14.66
N GLY A 56 -3.42 -10.25 -15.95
CA GLY A 56 -2.55 -9.38 -16.75
C GLY A 56 -3.02 -7.92 -16.74
N LEU A 57 -4.32 -7.69 -16.96
CA LEU A 57 -4.93 -6.35 -16.90
C LEU A 57 -4.86 -5.73 -15.50
N GLY A 58 -5.13 -6.52 -14.46
CA GLY A 58 -4.99 -6.07 -13.07
C GLY A 58 -3.55 -5.64 -12.73
N LEU A 59 -2.55 -6.40 -13.16
CA LEU A 59 -1.13 -6.08 -13.00
C LEU A 59 -0.74 -4.81 -13.77
N LEU A 60 -1.19 -4.67 -15.01
CA LEU A 60 -0.95 -3.46 -15.81
C LEU A 60 -1.58 -2.22 -15.16
N ALA A 61 -2.81 -2.33 -14.67
CA ALA A 61 -3.47 -1.26 -13.93
C ALA A 61 -2.67 -0.87 -12.66
N CYS A 62 -2.21 -1.85 -11.87
CA CYS A 62 -1.32 -1.60 -10.74
C CYS A 62 -0.06 -0.82 -11.14
N LEU A 63 0.65 -1.27 -12.18
CA LEU A 63 1.88 -0.63 -12.65
C LEU A 63 1.63 0.80 -13.14
N LEU A 64 0.53 1.01 -13.87
CA LEU A 64 0.15 2.30 -14.41
C LEU A 64 -0.17 3.30 -13.29
N VAL A 65 -0.98 2.89 -12.30
CA VAL A 65 -1.30 3.73 -11.14
C VAL A 65 -0.04 4.04 -10.33
N ARG A 66 0.84 3.04 -10.11
CA ARG A 66 2.13 3.26 -9.44
C ARG A 66 3.01 4.26 -10.21
N HIS A 67 3.04 4.19 -11.54
CA HIS A 67 3.80 5.13 -12.36
C HIS A 67 3.24 6.56 -12.29
N LEU A 68 1.92 6.70 -12.34
CA LEU A 68 1.24 8.00 -12.21
C LEU A 68 1.47 8.63 -10.83
N MET A 69 1.38 7.84 -9.75
CA MET A 69 1.66 8.33 -8.40
C MET A 69 3.11 8.79 -8.24
N ARG A 70 4.08 8.05 -8.81
CA ARG A 70 5.49 8.47 -8.83
C ARG A 70 5.70 9.78 -9.59
N ARG A 71 5.06 9.92 -10.76
CA ARG A 71 5.13 11.19 -11.53
C ARG A 71 4.50 12.35 -10.77
N ARG A 72 3.39 12.11 -10.05
CA ARG A 72 2.72 13.14 -9.26
C ARG A 72 3.62 13.65 -8.12
N ALA A 73 4.21 12.73 -7.36
CA ALA A 73 5.17 13.07 -6.31
C ALA A 73 6.34 13.90 -6.86
N SER A 74 6.95 13.46 -7.98
CA SER A 74 8.04 14.22 -8.59
C SER A 74 7.62 15.58 -9.12
N ARG A 75 6.37 15.76 -9.59
CA ARG A 75 5.88 17.04 -10.09
C ARG A 75 5.66 18.04 -8.97
N ASP A 76 5.18 17.60 -7.82
CA ASP A 76 4.94 18.46 -6.65
C ASP A 76 6.27 19.00 -6.08
N ASP A 77 7.37 18.25 -6.18
CA ASP A 77 8.72 18.68 -5.78
C ASP A 77 9.30 19.82 -6.66
N TYR A 78 8.85 19.98 -7.91
CA TYR A 78 9.31 21.08 -8.79
C TYR A 78 8.48 22.36 -8.64
N LEU A 79 7.37 22.31 -7.91
CA LEU A 79 6.45 23.44 -7.69
C LEU A 79 6.63 24.10 -6.32
N MET A 80 7.50 23.55 -5.47
CA MET A 80 7.98 24.17 -4.22
C MET A 80 9.32 24.84 -4.43
#